data_AF-A0A4P6TWD8-F1
#
_entry.id   AF-A0A4P6TWD8-F1
#
_cell.length_a   1.000
_cell.length_b   1.000
_cell.length_c   1.000
_cell.angle_alpha   90.00
_cell.angle_beta   90.00
_cell.angle_gamma   90.00
#
_symmetry.space_group_name_H-M   'P 1'
#
loop_
_entity.id
_entity.type
_entity.pdbx_description
1 polymer ?
#
loop_
_entity_poly.entity_id
_entity_poly.type
_entity_poly.pdbx_seq_one_letter_code
_entity_poly.pdbx_strand_id
1 'polypeptide(L)'
;MARRSKLFSGLLVSGALLLTSLGLTGVAMSADPVAGQVHAGHAMPVSTQSSPEDPDGDGYIPANPPVTGVVPSKAEPPHRYFHEFQANCSVTHTRPDDPIVYPGQPGKSHDHTFMGNTTTNAASTTASLDAGNTTCKAPGDRSAYWMPTLLKGGTPVLPVGPQTIYYKAGVTDYTSVRPFPKGLRFVVGSPMQSAAEFRAHRGFVEGWECGDSYFNTDFPAQCPNRADVQLNIRFQAPSCWDGKYLDTPNHQSHMAYPVVNPGTNNNICPDDHPVALPMIEFKMAFPVNGDMSQVKLSSGAGYSFHYDFFNAWDAPTLKALVDHCVVGALQCDARGYDQTHPEAGAALDANYRLP
;
A
#
# COMPACT_ATOMS: atom_id res chain seq x y z
N MET A 1 -59.87 20.89 -4.73
CA MET A 1 -59.46 21.00 -3.31
C MET A 1 -57.97 20.73 -3.29
N ALA A 2 -57.06 21.70 -3.23
CA ALA A 2 -56.77 22.73 -2.22
C ALA A 2 -55.29 22.51 -1.79
N ARG A 3 -54.37 23.26 -2.43
CA ARG A 3 -53.00 23.50 -1.94
C ARG A 3 -53.08 24.15 -0.56
N ARG A 4 -52.15 23.84 0.34
CA ARG A 4 -51.77 24.76 1.44
C ARG A 4 -50.35 24.51 1.95
N SER A 5 -49.51 25.50 1.66
CA SER A 5 -48.25 25.89 2.28
C SER A 5 -48.48 26.63 3.60
N LYS A 6 -47.52 26.57 4.54
CA LYS A 6 -47.26 27.55 5.61
C LYS A 6 -45.76 27.50 5.95
N LEU A 7 -44.95 28.52 5.64
CA LEU A 7 -44.79 29.86 6.23
C LEU A 7 -43.87 29.87 7.46
N PHE A 8 -42.71 30.50 7.24
CA PHE A 8 -41.79 31.07 8.23
C PHE A 8 -42.47 32.15 9.07
N SER A 9 -42.03 32.31 10.32
CA SER A 9 -42.23 33.54 11.07
C SER A 9 -41.00 33.82 11.93
N GLY A 10 -40.28 34.89 11.57
CA GLY A 10 -39.30 35.53 12.44
C GLY A 10 -39.99 36.53 13.36
N LEU A 11 -39.35 36.82 14.49
CA LEU A 11 -39.66 37.98 15.31
C LEU A 11 -38.37 38.51 15.94
N LEU A 12 -38.02 39.71 15.51
CA LEU A 12 -37.06 40.64 16.10
C LEU A 12 -37.67 41.24 17.38
N VAL A 13 -36.87 41.35 18.45
CA VAL A 13 -37.10 42.35 19.49
C VAL A 13 -35.77 43.01 19.82
N SER A 14 -35.70 44.30 19.49
CA SER A 14 -34.67 45.25 19.89
C SER A 14 -34.99 45.80 21.28
N GLY A 15 -33.95 46.02 22.10
CA GLY A 15 -34.07 46.73 23.37
C GLY A 15 -32.70 47.08 23.95
N ALA A 16 -32.20 48.29 23.64
CA ALA A 16 -31.20 49.00 24.43
C ALA A 16 -31.91 49.60 25.67
N LEU A 17 -31.31 49.98 26.80
CA LEU A 17 -30.05 50.67 27.11
C LEU A 17 -30.04 50.79 28.66
N LEU A 18 -28.88 50.73 29.34
CA LEU A 18 -28.48 51.68 30.41
C LEU A 18 -27.19 51.28 31.12
N LEU A 19 -26.34 52.29 31.30
CA LEU A 19 -24.99 52.29 31.86
C LEU A 19 -24.97 52.09 33.39
N THR A 20 -23.96 51.39 33.89
CA THR A 20 -23.28 51.73 35.14
C THR A 20 -21.76 51.52 35.01
N SER A 21 -21.02 52.49 35.52
CA SER A 21 -19.56 52.61 35.54
C SER A 21 -18.93 52.02 36.81
N LEU A 22 -17.63 51.71 36.70
CA LEU A 22 -16.58 51.52 37.73
C LEU A 22 -16.18 50.08 38.06
N GLY A 23 -14.90 49.78 37.82
CA GLY A 23 -14.20 48.63 38.40
C GLY A 23 -13.01 48.15 37.58
N LEU A 24 -11.89 48.89 37.59
CA LEU A 24 -10.59 48.39 37.14
C LEU A 24 -10.15 47.23 38.05
N THR A 25 -10.08 46.00 37.52
CA THR A 25 -8.99 45.05 37.76
C THR A 25 -8.94 44.08 36.58
N GLY A 26 -7.82 44.08 35.86
CA GLY A 26 -7.58 43.13 34.78
C GLY A 26 -7.27 41.76 35.37
N VAL A 27 -8.09 40.78 35.02
CA VAL A 27 -7.71 39.36 35.08
C VAL A 27 -7.72 38.88 33.63
N ALA A 28 -6.53 38.71 33.07
CA ALA A 28 -6.36 38.08 31.78
C ALA A 28 -6.86 36.63 31.89
N MET A 29 -8.00 36.34 31.28
CA MET A 29 -8.36 34.96 30.97
C MET A 29 -7.47 34.53 29.80
N SER A 30 -6.36 33.87 30.13
CA SER A 30 -5.65 33.03 29.19
C SER A 30 -6.63 31.96 28.71
N ALA A 31 -7.10 32.09 27.47
CA ALA A 31 -7.71 30.98 26.76
C ALA A 31 -6.63 29.89 26.65
N ASP A 32 -6.80 28.81 27.40
CA ASP A 32 -5.99 27.61 27.22
C ASP A 32 -6.13 27.18 25.75
N PRO A 33 -5.03 27.07 25.00
CA PRO A 33 -5.11 26.44 23.71
C PRO A 33 -5.50 24.98 23.97
N VAL A 34 -6.61 24.55 23.37
CA VAL A 34 -6.92 23.13 23.21
C VAL A 34 -5.76 22.58 22.38
N ALA A 35 -4.76 22.05 23.07
CA ALA A 35 -3.74 21.22 22.48
C ALA A 35 -4.49 20.05 21.84
N GLY A 36 -4.65 20.11 20.51
CA GLY A 36 -4.92 18.93 19.74
C GLY A 36 -3.88 17.91 20.14
N GLN A 37 -4.32 16.82 20.75
CA GLN A 37 -3.52 15.60 20.83
C GLN A 37 -3.19 15.23 19.39
N VAL A 38 -2.02 15.63 18.95
CA VAL A 38 -1.35 14.98 17.83
C VAL A 38 -1.14 13.58 18.34
N HIS A 39 -1.96 12.63 17.89
CA HIS A 39 -1.61 11.22 18.02
C HIS A 39 -0.21 11.11 17.46
N ALA A 40 0.77 10.79 18.32
CA ALA A 40 2.07 10.35 17.88
C ALA A 40 1.81 9.06 17.12
N GLY A 41 1.52 9.19 15.82
CA GLY A 41 1.36 8.08 14.91
C GLY A 41 2.61 7.23 15.04
N HIS A 42 2.41 5.92 15.11
CA HIS A 42 3.49 4.96 15.25
C HIS A 42 4.43 5.06 14.04
N ALA A 43 5.46 5.89 14.16
CA ALA A 43 6.43 6.13 13.11
C ALA A 43 7.30 4.88 12.92
N MET A 44 7.49 4.47 11.67
CA MET A 44 8.43 3.41 11.35
C MET A 44 9.83 3.77 11.87
N PRO A 45 10.65 2.77 12.25
CA PRO A 45 12.03 3.02 12.61
C PRO A 45 12.72 3.77 11.47
N VAL A 46 13.51 4.78 11.82
CA VAL A 46 14.33 5.46 10.83
C VAL A 46 15.56 4.60 10.55
N SER A 47 15.78 4.24 9.28
CA SER A 47 17.06 3.66 8.89
C SER A 47 18.17 4.71 9.08
N THR A 48 19.18 4.36 9.88
CA THR A 48 20.36 5.22 10.12
C THR A 48 21.66 4.51 9.75
N GLN A 49 21.56 3.38 9.04
CA GLN A 49 22.71 2.58 8.66
C GLN A 49 23.06 2.82 7.20
N SER A 50 24.32 3.18 6.96
CA SER A 50 24.83 3.32 5.61
C SER A 50 24.79 2.00 4.85
N SER A 51 24.48 2.11 3.56
CA SER A 51 24.42 1.01 2.60
C SER A 51 25.07 1.45 1.28
N PRO A 52 25.32 0.52 0.34
CA PRO A 52 25.80 0.91 -1.00
C PRO A 52 24.88 1.90 -1.73
N GLU A 53 23.59 1.93 -1.40
CA GLU A 53 22.58 2.79 -2.02
C GLU A 53 22.24 4.02 -1.17
N ASP A 54 22.68 4.05 0.09
CA ASP A 54 22.58 5.16 1.05
C ASP A 54 23.96 5.33 1.74
N PRO A 55 24.97 5.89 1.05
CA PRO A 55 26.35 5.87 1.55
C PRO A 55 26.58 6.74 2.79
N ASP A 56 25.78 7.78 2.99
CA ASP A 56 25.82 8.68 4.15
C ASP A 56 24.92 8.21 5.31
N GLY A 57 24.01 7.26 5.06
CA GLY A 57 23.20 6.62 6.09
C GLY A 57 22.11 7.54 6.65
N ASP A 58 21.68 8.53 5.86
CA ASP A 58 20.66 9.50 6.27
C ASP A 58 19.24 8.98 6.03
N GLY A 59 19.10 7.81 5.38
CA GLY A 59 17.84 7.15 5.08
C GLY A 59 17.19 7.63 3.77
N TYR A 60 17.78 8.58 3.05
CA TYR A 60 17.30 9.01 1.75
C TYR A 60 18.06 8.31 0.62
N ILE A 61 17.32 7.62 -0.25
CA ILE A 61 17.88 7.02 -1.46
C ILE A 61 17.36 7.83 -2.66
N PRO A 62 18.16 8.71 -3.28
CA PRO A 62 17.70 9.51 -4.41
C PRO A 62 17.49 8.65 -5.66
N ALA A 63 16.43 8.94 -6.41
CA ALA A 63 16.23 8.40 -7.74
C ALA A 63 17.21 9.03 -8.74
N ASN A 64 17.73 8.20 -9.63
CA ASN A 64 18.66 8.63 -10.67
C ASN A 64 18.28 8.07 -12.05
N PRO A 65 17.78 8.90 -12.99
CA PRO A 65 17.44 10.32 -12.79
C PRO A 65 16.16 10.51 -11.96
N PRO A 66 15.99 11.65 -11.27
CA PRO A 66 14.70 12.00 -10.68
C PRO A 66 13.68 12.36 -11.76
N VAL A 67 12.40 12.15 -11.47
CA VAL A 67 11.26 12.55 -12.30
C VAL A 67 10.74 13.90 -11.80
N THR A 68 11.05 14.97 -12.51
CA THR A 68 10.69 16.34 -12.13
C THR A 68 9.72 16.98 -13.12
N GLY A 69 9.06 18.06 -12.72
CA GLY A 69 8.16 18.83 -13.59
C GLY A 69 6.84 18.14 -13.94
N VAL A 70 6.48 17.06 -13.24
CA VAL A 70 5.20 16.39 -13.40
C VAL A 70 4.11 17.17 -12.66
N VAL A 71 2.99 17.39 -13.34
CA VAL A 71 1.75 17.90 -12.74
C VAL A 71 0.78 16.73 -12.66
N PRO A 72 0.10 16.48 -11.51
CA PRO A 72 -0.87 15.40 -11.43
C PRO A 72 -1.93 15.51 -12.51
N SER A 73 -2.16 14.42 -13.24
CA SER A 73 -3.20 14.42 -14.26
C SER A 73 -4.58 14.49 -13.63
N LYS A 74 -5.46 15.30 -14.24
CA LYS A 74 -6.87 15.42 -13.89
C LYS A 74 -7.77 14.97 -15.05
N ALA A 75 -7.21 14.32 -16.06
CA ALA A 75 -7.97 13.79 -17.17
C ALA A 75 -8.91 12.66 -16.69
N GLU A 76 -9.96 12.43 -17.46
CA GLU A 76 -10.90 11.35 -17.22
C GLU A 76 -11.02 10.54 -18.51
N PRO A 77 -10.12 9.56 -18.72
CA PRO A 77 -10.21 8.66 -19.86
C PRO A 77 -11.53 7.87 -19.83
N PRO A 78 -11.97 7.30 -20.97
CA PRO A 78 -13.17 6.47 -21.00
C PRO A 78 -13.14 5.38 -19.93
N HIS A 79 -14.27 5.20 -19.25
CA HIS A 79 -14.39 4.22 -18.17
C HIS A 79 -14.12 2.81 -18.69
N ARG A 80 -13.18 2.13 -18.03
CA ARG A 80 -12.86 0.72 -18.22
C ARG A 80 -12.80 0.09 -16.84
N TYR A 81 -13.40 -1.08 -16.70
CA TYR A 81 -13.57 -1.69 -15.38
C TYR A 81 -12.23 -2.19 -14.79
N PHE A 82 -11.30 -2.58 -15.65
CA PHE A 82 -9.99 -3.09 -15.26
C PHE A 82 -8.88 -2.32 -15.95
N HIS A 83 -7.77 -2.19 -15.23
CA HIS A 83 -6.53 -1.54 -15.63
C HIS A 83 -5.44 -2.09 -14.71
N GLU A 84 -5.15 -3.37 -14.90
CA GLU A 84 -4.35 -4.17 -13.98
C GLU A 84 -3.61 -5.33 -14.65
N PHE A 85 -2.51 -5.76 -14.02
CA PHE A 85 -1.90 -7.06 -14.28
C PHE A 85 -1.51 -7.75 -12.96
N GLN A 86 -1.25 -9.05 -13.03
CA GLN A 86 -0.90 -9.86 -11.87
C GLN A 86 0.58 -10.24 -11.88
N ALA A 87 1.31 -9.96 -10.82
CA ALA A 87 2.52 -10.70 -10.48
C ALA A 87 2.10 -11.95 -9.70
N ASN A 88 2.34 -13.14 -10.27
CA ASN A 88 2.07 -14.41 -9.60
C ASN A 88 3.38 -15.00 -9.08
N CYS A 89 3.63 -14.89 -7.77
CA CYS A 89 4.90 -15.25 -7.15
C CYS A 89 4.68 -16.22 -5.98
N SER A 90 5.56 -17.23 -5.85
CA SER A 90 5.47 -18.19 -4.75
C SER A 90 6.36 -17.79 -3.58
N VAL A 91 6.05 -18.29 -2.38
CA VAL A 91 6.93 -18.17 -1.22
C VAL A 91 8.30 -18.78 -1.52
N THR A 92 9.36 -18.09 -1.11
CA THR A 92 10.74 -18.55 -1.24
C THR A 92 11.25 -19.11 0.07
N HIS A 93 11.14 -18.32 1.15
CA HIS A 93 11.60 -18.68 2.48
C HIS A 93 10.98 -17.75 3.54
N THR A 94 11.23 -18.06 4.81
CA THR A 94 10.99 -17.11 5.90
C THR A 94 12.30 -16.78 6.62
N ARG A 95 12.45 -15.54 7.07
CA ARG A 95 13.61 -15.05 7.83
C ARG A 95 13.25 -13.84 8.69
N PRO A 96 13.90 -13.64 9.86
CA PRO A 96 13.80 -12.41 10.66
C PRO A 96 14.64 -11.24 10.11
N ASP A 97 14.60 -11.06 8.79
CA ASP A 97 15.39 -10.06 8.07
C ASP A 97 14.48 -8.98 7.49
N ASP A 98 15.02 -7.77 7.35
CA ASP A 98 14.34 -6.66 6.67
C ASP A 98 15.37 -5.74 6.02
N PRO A 99 15.58 -5.80 4.70
CA PRO A 99 16.57 -4.97 4.02
C PRO A 99 16.15 -3.50 3.85
N ILE A 100 14.90 -3.15 4.15
CA ILE A 100 14.42 -1.76 4.11
C ILE A 100 14.61 -1.12 5.49
N VAL A 101 14.03 -1.73 6.52
CA VAL A 101 13.98 -1.16 7.88
C VAL A 101 15.28 -1.40 8.65
N TYR A 102 15.95 -2.53 8.40
CA TYR A 102 17.19 -2.93 9.08
C TYR A 102 18.29 -3.35 8.10
N PRO A 103 18.69 -2.47 7.15
CA PRO A 103 19.63 -2.81 6.10
C PRO A 103 20.96 -3.29 6.68
N GLY A 104 21.42 -4.45 6.24
CA GLY A 104 22.67 -5.07 6.68
C GLY A 104 22.64 -5.64 8.11
N GLN A 105 21.47 -5.79 8.74
CA GLN A 105 21.33 -6.32 10.10
C GLN A 105 20.48 -7.62 10.13
N PRO A 106 21.08 -8.79 9.83
CA PRO A 106 20.38 -10.06 9.86
C PRO A 106 19.76 -10.36 11.24
N GLY A 107 18.53 -10.89 11.24
CA GLY A 107 17.83 -11.27 12.46
C GLY A 107 17.33 -10.12 13.33
N LYS A 108 17.39 -8.87 12.85
CA LYS A 108 16.96 -7.70 13.61
C LYS A 108 15.44 -7.49 13.58
N SER A 109 14.75 -8.01 12.57
CA SER A 109 13.30 -7.88 12.43
C SER A 109 12.54 -9.05 13.08
N HIS A 110 11.22 -8.97 13.06
CA HIS A 110 10.38 -10.15 13.23
C HIS A 110 10.42 -11.02 11.97
N ASP A 111 9.95 -12.27 12.07
CA ASP A 111 10.03 -13.20 10.94
C ASP A 111 9.12 -12.78 9.78
N HIS A 112 9.67 -12.65 8.59
CA HIS A 112 8.94 -12.32 7.38
C HIS A 112 8.85 -13.53 6.45
N THR A 113 7.72 -13.64 5.75
CA THR A 113 7.54 -14.56 4.62
C THR A 113 7.88 -13.84 3.33
N PHE A 114 8.92 -14.28 2.65
CA PHE A 114 9.42 -13.68 1.40
C PHE A 114 8.87 -14.39 0.16
N MET A 115 8.57 -13.61 -0.88
CA MET A 115 8.07 -14.05 -2.18
C MET A 115 8.79 -13.32 -3.33
N GLY A 116 8.76 -13.92 -4.52
CA GLY A 116 9.40 -13.38 -5.71
C GLY A 116 10.89 -13.69 -5.71
N ASN A 117 11.73 -12.69 -5.44
CA ASN A 117 13.18 -12.89 -5.42
C ASN A 117 13.61 -13.99 -4.43
N THR A 118 14.44 -14.93 -4.90
CA THR A 118 14.89 -16.08 -4.12
C THR A 118 16.09 -15.79 -3.22
N THR A 119 16.70 -14.60 -3.35
CA THR A 119 17.94 -14.23 -2.67
C THR A 119 17.76 -13.18 -1.58
N THR A 120 16.53 -12.68 -1.38
CA THR A 120 16.24 -11.64 -0.39
C THR A 120 16.77 -11.99 1.00
N ASN A 121 17.44 -11.04 1.64
CA ASN A 121 17.92 -11.12 3.01
C ASN A 121 18.23 -9.70 3.50
N ALA A 122 18.70 -9.54 4.75
CA ALA A 122 18.96 -8.22 5.31
C ALA A 122 20.01 -7.40 4.53
N ALA A 123 20.91 -8.02 3.75
CA ALA A 123 21.91 -7.34 2.94
C ALA A 123 21.46 -7.11 1.47
N SER A 124 20.18 -7.32 1.15
CA SER A 124 19.67 -7.05 -0.19
C SER A 124 19.83 -5.60 -0.60
N THR A 125 20.24 -5.39 -1.85
CA THR A 125 20.32 -4.11 -2.55
C THR A 125 19.64 -4.25 -3.90
N THR A 126 19.39 -3.14 -4.60
CA THR A 126 18.85 -3.21 -5.97
C THR A 126 19.69 -4.12 -6.87
N ALA A 127 21.03 -4.02 -6.76
CA ALA A 127 21.95 -4.80 -7.57
C ALA A 127 21.94 -6.30 -7.22
N SER A 128 21.89 -6.65 -5.93
CA SER A 128 21.84 -8.07 -5.54
C SER A 128 20.51 -8.72 -5.88
N LEU A 129 19.40 -7.99 -5.76
CA LEU A 129 18.09 -8.46 -6.20
C LEU A 129 18.03 -8.62 -7.73
N ASP A 130 18.56 -7.67 -8.51
CA ASP A 130 18.57 -7.77 -9.96
C ASP A 130 19.44 -8.92 -10.50
N ALA A 131 20.47 -9.31 -9.76
CA ALA A 131 21.28 -10.50 -10.06
C ALA A 131 20.63 -11.82 -9.60
N GLY A 132 19.56 -11.75 -8.81
CA GLY A 132 18.89 -12.91 -8.22
C GLY A 132 17.95 -13.65 -9.19
N ASN A 133 17.52 -14.84 -8.74
CA ASN A 133 16.42 -15.57 -9.38
C ASN A 133 15.08 -15.18 -8.76
N THR A 134 13.98 -15.63 -9.37
CA THR A 134 12.61 -15.35 -8.92
C THR A 134 11.72 -16.59 -8.98
N THR A 135 10.71 -16.64 -8.12
CA THR A 135 9.58 -17.58 -8.18
C THR A 135 8.36 -17.01 -8.90
N CYS A 136 8.43 -15.76 -9.36
CA CYS A 136 7.37 -15.15 -10.15
C CYS A 136 7.28 -15.82 -11.53
N LYS A 137 6.06 -15.91 -12.08
CA LYS A 137 5.85 -16.46 -13.44
C LYS A 137 6.65 -15.70 -14.50
N ALA A 138 6.69 -14.37 -14.40
CA ALA A 138 7.53 -13.54 -15.26
C ALA A 138 8.98 -13.55 -14.73
N PRO A 139 9.95 -14.13 -15.46
CA PRO A 139 11.36 -14.15 -15.04
C PRO A 139 11.99 -12.74 -14.96
N GLY A 140 11.36 -11.74 -15.58
CA GLY A 140 11.72 -10.34 -15.45
C GLY A 140 11.34 -9.73 -14.10
N ASP A 141 10.46 -10.35 -13.30
CA ASP A 141 10.15 -9.87 -11.95
C ASP A 141 11.13 -10.42 -10.92
N ARG A 142 12.23 -9.72 -10.69
CA ARG A 142 13.17 -10.04 -9.60
C ARG A 142 12.90 -9.23 -8.34
N SER A 143 11.73 -8.62 -8.22
CA SER A 143 11.37 -7.83 -7.04
C SER A 143 11.20 -8.71 -5.81
N ALA A 144 11.43 -8.13 -4.64
CA ALA A 144 11.16 -8.77 -3.37
C ALA A 144 9.84 -8.25 -2.80
N TYR A 145 9.03 -9.19 -2.32
CA TYR A 145 7.75 -8.94 -1.68
C TYR A 145 7.74 -9.70 -0.36
N TRP A 146 7.46 -9.05 0.76
CA TRP A 146 7.37 -9.76 2.03
C TRP A 146 6.34 -9.15 2.96
N MET A 147 5.95 -9.95 3.94
CA MET A 147 4.98 -9.61 4.97
C MET A 147 5.29 -10.42 6.23
N PRO A 148 4.77 -10.06 7.40
CA PRO A 148 4.94 -10.85 8.62
C PRO A 148 4.48 -12.29 8.40
N THR A 149 5.31 -13.26 8.79
CA THR A 149 4.96 -14.67 8.73
C THR A 149 3.73 -14.95 9.59
N LEU A 150 2.69 -15.53 8.98
CA LEU A 150 1.55 -16.06 9.71
C LEU A 150 1.98 -17.32 10.47
N LEU A 151 1.61 -17.41 11.74
CA LEU A 151 1.95 -18.51 12.63
C LEU A 151 0.66 -19.13 13.20
N LYS A 152 0.63 -20.45 13.34
CA LYS A 152 -0.36 -21.16 14.17
C LYS A 152 0.37 -21.96 15.23
N GLY A 153 0.15 -21.64 16.51
CA GLY A 153 0.85 -22.32 17.61
C GLY A 153 2.38 -22.20 17.54
N GLY A 154 2.88 -21.10 16.95
CA GLY A 154 4.31 -20.87 16.73
C GLY A 154 4.91 -21.51 15.47
N THR A 155 4.13 -22.25 14.69
CA THR A 155 4.58 -22.85 13.41
C THR A 155 4.17 -21.96 12.23
N PRO A 156 5.06 -21.67 11.26
CA PRO A 156 4.72 -20.96 10.03
C PRO A 156 3.59 -21.61 9.25
N VAL A 157 2.62 -20.79 8.85
CA VAL A 157 1.54 -21.11 7.92
C VAL A 157 1.81 -20.33 6.64
N LEU A 158 2.40 -21.00 5.66
CA LEU A 158 2.79 -20.36 4.41
C LEU A 158 1.66 -20.43 3.37
N PRO A 159 1.45 -19.37 2.58
CA PRO A 159 0.64 -19.48 1.38
C PRO A 159 1.13 -20.60 0.44
N VAL A 160 0.20 -21.30 -0.20
CA VAL A 160 0.51 -22.44 -1.07
C VAL A 160 0.47 -22.02 -2.54
N GLY A 161 1.54 -22.30 -3.27
CA GLY A 161 1.68 -21.95 -4.68
C GLY A 161 1.81 -20.45 -4.92
N PRO A 162 1.69 -20.01 -6.19
CA PRO A 162 1.78 -18.60 -6.55
C PRO A 162 0.65 -17.79 -5.92
N GLN A 163 1.02 -16.78 -5.14
CA GLN A 163 0.10 -15.76 -4.64
C GLN A 163 -0.09 -14.67 -5.68
N THR A 164 -1.20 -13.95 -5.61
CA THR A 164 -1.51 -12.88 -6.55
C THR A 164 -1.16 -11.53 -5.93
N ILE A 165 -0.22 -10.84 -6.57
CA ILE A 165 0.14 -9.46 -6.27
C ILE A 165 -0.35 -8.64 -7.47
N TYR A 166 -1.36 -7.81 -7.28
CA TYR A 166 -1.87 -7.00 -8.38
C TYR A 166 -1.08 -5.71 -8.52
N TYR A 167 -0.91 -5.28 -9.76
CA TYR A 167 -0.46 -3.95 -10.14
C TYR A 167 -1.64 -3.27 -10.84
N LYS A 168 -2.27 -2.29 -10.19
CA LYS A 168 -3.50 -1.64 -10.68
C LYS A 168 -3.32 -0.14 -10.83
N ALA A 169 -4.12 0.54 -11.64
CA ALA A 169 -4.23 2.00 -11.50
C ALA A 169 -4.94 2.36 -10.19
N GLY A 170 -4.33 3.24 -9.39
CA GLY A 170 -4.96 3.85 -8.20
C GLY A 170 -5.59 5.23 -8.46
N VAL A 171 -5.25 5.85 -9.59
CA VAL A 171 -5.78 7.14 -10.05
C VAL A 171 -6.82 6.96 -11.14
N THR A 172 -7.71 7.93 -11.32
CA THR A 172 -8.74 7.93 -12.38
C THR A 172 -8.12 7.98 -13.77
N ASP A 173 -7.09 8.81 -13.96
CA ASP A 173 -6.33 8.80 -15.21
C ASP A 173 -5.30 7.66 -15.23
N TYR A 174 -5.79 6.44 -15.50
CA TYR A 174 -4.95 5.26 -15.66
C TYR A 174 -3.92 5.40 -16.80
N THR A 175 -4.11 6.31 -17.76
CA THR A 175 -3.16 6.54 -18.86
C THR A 175 -1.93 7.34 -18.43
N SER A 176 -1.98 7.98 -17.25
CA SER A 176 -0.85 8.71 -16.67
C SER A 176 0.12 7.83 -15.87
N VAL A 177 -0.25 6.57 -15.60
CA VAL A 177 0.52 5.64 -14.78
C VAL A 177 1.84 5.27 -15.47
N ARG A 178 2.94 5.30 -14.71
CA ARG A 178 4.31 5.00 -15.18
C ARG A 178 4.86 3.75 -14.47
N PRO A 179 5.76 2.98 -15.09
CA PRO A 179 6.44 1.88 -14.41
C PRO A 179 7.27 2.38 -13.21
N PHE A 180 7.39 1.55 -12.18
CA PHE A 180 8.22 1.83 -11.02
C PHE A 180 9.68 2.06 -11.44
N PRO A 181 10.37 3.08 -10.88
CA PRO A 181 11.82 3.19 -11.04
C PRO A 181 12.50 2.03 -10.32
N LYS A 182 13.53 1.47 -10.94
CA LYS A 182 14.32 0.37 -10.36
C LYS A 182 14.83 0.79 -8.97
N GLY A 183 14.67 -0.09 -8.00
CA GLY A 183 15.13 0.13 -6.64
C GLY A 183 14.16 0.90 -5.73
N LEU A 184 13.01 1.37 -6.22
CA LEU A 184 11.95 1.91 -5.37
C LEU A 184 11.58 0.89 -4.31
N ARG A 185 11.52 1.31 -3.05
CA ARG A 185 11.18 0.43 -1.92
C ARG A 185 10.36 1.18 -0.88
N PHE A 186 9.37 0.53 -0.31
CA PHE A 186 8.52 1.13 0.71
C PHE A 186 7.85 0.08 1.59
N VAL A 187 7.39 0.52 2.76
CA VAL A 187 6.59 -0.26 3.70
C VAL A 187 5.14 0.23 3.68
N VAL A 188 4.17 -0.69 3.69
CA VAL A 188 2.74 -0.38 3.71
C VAL A 188 2.14 -0.82 5.05
N GLY A 189 1.56 0.12 5.80
CA GLY A 189 1.05 -0.14 7.15
C GLY A 189 2.15 -0.03 8.21
N SER A 190 1.93 -0.61 9.39
CA SER A 190 2.91 -0.62 10.47
C SER A 190 2.68 -1.81 11.41
N PRO A 191 3.75 -2.47 11.91
CA PRO A 191 3.63 -3.51 12.95
C PRO A 191 3.10 -2.96 14.28
N MET A 192 3.17 -1.64 14.49
CA MET A 192 2.79 -0.99 15.74
C MET A 192 1.39 -0.37 15.71
N GLN A 193 0.69 -0.43 14.57
CA GLN A 193 -0.63 0.17 14.46
C GLN A 193 -1.65 -0.55 15.36
N SER A 194 -2.59 0.20 15.90
CA SER A 194 -3.77 -0.32 16.59
C SER A 194 -4.80 -0.88 15.60
N ALA A 195 -5.75 -1.67 16.11
CA ALA A 195 -6.89 -2.14 15.31
C ALA A 195 -7.69 -1.00 14.65
N ALA A 196 -7.79 0.15 15.31
CA ALA A 196 -8.48 1.32 14.78
C ALA A 196 -7.70 1.97 13.64
N GLU A 197 -6.38 2.12 13.78
CA GLU A 197 -5.49 2.61 12.72
C GLU A 197 -5.50 1.67 11.51
N PHE A 198 -5.40 0.35 11.74
CA PHE A 198 -5.49 -0.64 10.67
C PHE A 198 -6.82 -0.54 9.91
N ARG A 199 -7.95 -0.41 10.63
CA ARG A 199 -9.29 -0.29 10.01
C ARG A 199 -9.45 0.98 9.19
N ALA A 200 -8.81 2.07 9.62
CA ALA A 200 -8.86 3.38 9.00
C ALA A 200 -7.79 3.57 7.91
N HIS A 201 -6.85 2.63 7.78
CA HIS A 201 -5.77 2.70 6.81
C HIS A 201 -6.33 2.77 5.39
N ARG A 202 -5.79 3.66 4.54
CA ARG A 202 -6.32 3.88 3.18
C ARG A 202 -6.16 2.66 2.27
N GLY A 203 -5.22 1.78 2.60
CA GLY A 203 -5.02 0.50 1.93
C GLY A 203 -5.93 -0.64 2.39
N PHE A 204 -6.78 -0.42 3.41
CA PHE A 204 -7.72 -1.43 3.91
C PHE A 204 -8.84 -1.65 2.90
N VAL A 205 -8.97 -2.88 2.39
CA VAL A 205 -10.05 -3.24 1.45
C VAL A 205 -11.20 -3.90 2.21
N GLU A 206 -10.96 -5.08 2.79
CA GLU A 206 -11.98 -5.85 3.53
C GLU A 206 -11.43 -6.49 4.82
N GLY A 207 -10.20 -6.17 5.23
CA GLY A 207 -9.58 -6.73 6.42
C GLY A 207 -9.25 -8.21 6.28
N TRP A 208 -9.25 -8.93 7.41
CA TRP A 208 -9.08 -10.38 7.44
C TRP A 208 -10.39 -11.08 7.11
N GLU A 209 -10.31 -12.02 6.17
CA GLU A 209 -11.46 -12.75 5.64
C GLU A 209 -11.32 -14.25 5.89
N CYS A 210 -12.39 -14.91 6.32
CA CYS A 210 -12.42 -16.35 6.49
C CYS A 210 -13.81 -16.94 6.26
N GLY A 211 -14.01 -17.56 5.10
CA GLY A 211 -15.36 -17.95 4.65
C GLY A 211 -16.24 -16.71 4.50
N ASP A 212 -17.39 -16.69 5.17
CA ASP A 212 -18.34 -15.57 5.15
C ASP A 212 -18.03 -14.49 6.21
N SER A 213 -16.90 -14.59 6.92
CA SER A 213 -16.43 -13.57 7.88
C SER A 213 -15.50 -12.61 7.17
N TYR A 214 -15.82 -11.31 7.19
CA TYR A 214 -15.08 -10.24 6.51
C TYR A 214 -15.12 -8.94 7.34
N PHE A 215 -14.35 -7.92 6.95
CA PHE A 215 -14.13 -6.66 7.68
C PHE A 215 -13.46 -6.80 9.06
N ASN A 216 -12.81 -7.94 9.33
CA ASN A 216 -12.14 -8.15 10.61
C ASN A 216 -10.80 -7.41 10.68
N THR A 217 -10.56 -6.72 11.79
CA THR A 217 -9.28 -6.07 12.07
C THR A 217 -8.26 -7.01 12.69
N ASP A 218 -8.71 -8.12 13.27
CA ASP A 218 -7.90 -9.20 13.82
C ASP A 218 -8.41 -10.54 13.28
N PHE A 219 -7.70 -11.62 13.57
CA PHE A 219 -8.13 -12.95 13.16
C PHE A 219 -9.43 -13.33 13.87
N PRO A 220 -10.48 -13.76 13.14
CA PRO A 220 -11.68 -14.29 13.77
C PRO A 220 -11.32 -15.53 14.58
N ALA A 221 -11.84 -15.67 15.81
CA ALA A 221 -11.48 -16.80 16.70
C ALA A 221 -11.83 -18.18 16.11
N GLN A 222 -12.82 -18.22 15.20
CA GLN A 222 -13.22 -19.41 14.48
C GLN A 222 -13.41 -19.11 12.99
N CYS A 223 -12.99 -20.07 12.19
CA CYS A 223 -13.17 -20.14 10.74
C CYS A 223 -13.97 -21.39 10.40
N PRO A 224 -14.82 -21.38 9.35
CA PRO A 224 -15.45 -22.61 8.87
C PRO A 224 -14.40 -23.69 8.59
N ASN A 225 -14.52 -24.86 9.22
CA ASN A 225 -13.55 -25.95 9.13
C ASN A 225 -13.83 -26.81 7.89
N ARG A 226 -13.38 -26.36 6.71
CA ARG A 226 -13.55 -27.07 5.44
C ARG A 226 -12.30 -26.90 4.57
N ALA A 227 -12.03 -27.85 3.68
CA ALA A 227 -10.82 -27.84 2.85
C ALA A 227 -10.74 -26.66 1.86
N ASP A 228 -11.88 -26.09 1.48
CA ASP A 228 -12.00 -24.93 0.58
C ASP A 228 -11.80 -23.58 1.27
N VAL A 229 -11.71 -23.55 2.60
CA VAL A 229 -11.67 -22.31 3.38
C VAL A 229 -10.25 -21.94 3.73
N GLN A 230 -9.87 -20.72 3.37
CA GLN A 230 -8.59 -20.10 3.68
C GLN A 230 -8.83 -18.82 4.49
N LEU A 231 -7.82 -18.42 5.24
CA LEU A 231 -7.73 -17.07 5.78
C LEU A 231 -7.13 -16.17 4.70
N ASN A 232 -7.77 -15.04 4.40
CA ASN A 232 -7.34 -14.15 3.34
C ASN A 232 -7.16 -12.71 3.84
N ILE A 233 -6.33 -11.96 3.15
CA ILE A 233 -6.21 -10.51 3.31
C ILE A 233 -5.93 -9.83 1.98
N ARG A 234 -6.54 -8.66 1.80
CA ARG A 234 -6.26 -7.72 0.71
C ARG A 234 -5.82 -6.37 1.27
N PHE A 235 -4.64 -5.91 0.86
CA PHE A 235 -4.09 -4.65 1.34
C PHE A 235 -3.35 -3.90 0.23
N GLN A 236 -3.69 -2.62 0.07
CA GLN A 236 -3.25 -1.79 -1.06
C GLN A 236 -2.15 -0.79 -0.65
N ALA A 237 -1.14 -0.63 -1.49
CA ALA A 237 -0.08 0.36 -1.35
C ALA A 237 -0.57 1.76 -1.74
N PRO A 238 0.15 2.82 -1.33
CA PRO A 238 0.07 4.10 -2.01
C PRO A 238 0.55 3.97 -3.48
N SER A 239 0.11 4.88 -4.36
CA SER A 239 0.36 4.79 -5.81
C SER A 239 0.77 6.11 -6.45
N CYS A 240 1.16 7.09 -5.63
CA CYS A 240 1.64 8.41 -6.05
C CYS A 240 3.02 8.63 -5.45
N TRP A 241 3.98 9.02 -6.27
CA TRP A 241 5.38 9.16 -5.88
C TRP A 241 5.88 10.58 -6.05
N ASP A 242 6.77 11.01 -5.16
CA ASP A 242 7.36 12.35 -5.16
C ASP A 242 8.29 12.63 -6.35
N GLY A 243 8.67 11.58 -7.09
CA GLY A 243 9.56 11.67 -8.24
C GLY A 243 11.03 11.80 -7.89
N LYS A 244 11.39 11.84 -6.60
CA LYS A 244 12.72 12.22 -6.12
C LYS A 244 13.44 11.09 -5.40
N TYR A 245 12.75 10.34 -4.55
CA TYR A 245 13.40 9.37 -3.66
C TYR A 245 12.89 7.95 -3.89
N LEU A 246 13.80 7.00 -4.08
CA LEU A 246 13.51 5.56 -4.08
C LEU A 246 13.23 5.02 -2.69
N ASP A 247 13.72 5.73 -1.66
CA ASP A 247 13.40 5.49 -0.26
C ASP A 247 13.59 6.78 0.55
N THR A 248 12.87 6.89 1.67
CA THR A 248 12.98 8.00 2.63
C THR A 248 13.19 7.42 4.02
N PRO A 249 13.64 8.21 5.02
CA PRO A 249 14.05 7.66 6.31
C PRO A 249 12.99 6.81 7.02
N ASN A 250 11.70 7.11 6.84
CA ASN A 250 10.59 6.33 7.42
C ASN A 250 9.98 5.28 6.46
N HIS A 251 10.59 5.10 5.29
CA HIS A 251 10.20 4.16 4.23
C HIS A 251 8.81 4.36 3.62
N GLN A 252 8.20 5.54 3.86
CA GLN A 252 6.81 5.81 3.50
C GLN A 252 6.61 7.20 2.88
N SER A 253 7.32 8.22 3.35
CA SER A 253 7.05 9.63 2.99
C SER A 253 7.30 10.00 1.53
N HIS A 254 7.99 9.18 0.75
CA HIS A 254 8.13 9.40 -0.70
C HIS A 254 6.92 8.88 -1.50
N MET A 255 5.98 8.17 -0.84
CA MET A 255 4.79 7.60 -1.44
C MET A 255 3.51 8.16 -0.78
N ALA A 256 2.48 8.40 -1.58
CA ALA A 256 1.19 8.88 -1.11
C ALA A 256 0.03 8.13 -1.76
N TYR A 257 -1.06 8.02 -1.01
CA TYR A 257 -2.32 7.51 -1.56
C TYR A 257 -3.00 8.62 -2.39
N PRO A 258 -3.60 8.28 -3.54
CA PRO A 258 -4.37 9.24 -4.33
C PRO A 258 -5.40 10.00 -3.50
N VAL A 259 -5.63 11.27 -3.80
CA VAL A 259 -6.64 12.11 -3.15
C VAL A 259 -7.79 12.38 -4.09
N VAL A 260 -8.96 12.72 -3.54
CA VAL A 260 -10.10 13.12 -4.37
C VAL A 260 -9.84 14.51 -4.94
N ASN A 261 -9.91 14.64 -6.26
CA ASN A 261 -9.83 15.93 -6.93
C ASN A 261 -11.07 16.78 -6.54
N PRO A 262 -10.88 17.97 -5.92
CA PRO A 262 -11.99 18.76 -5.39
C PRO A 262 -13.09 19.04 -6.42
N GLY A 263 -14.34 18.80 -6.03
CA GLY A 263 -15.51 19.01 -6.91
C GLY A 263 -15.79 17.85 -7.88
N THR A 264 -15.05 16.74 -7.78
CA THR A 264 -15.24 15.53 -8.59
C THR A 264 -15.23 14.27 -7.70
N ASN A 265 -15.47 13.11 -8.30
CA ASN A 265 -15.22 11.81 -7.66
C ASN A 265 -13.92 11.14 -8.16
N ASN A 266 -13.04 11.92 -8.79
CA ASN A 266 -11.85 11.40 -9.45
C ASN A 266 -10.68 11.34 -8.46
N ASN A 267 -9.95 10.23 -8.46
CA ASN A 267 -8.72 10.07 -7.70
C ASN A 267 -7.55 10.61 -8.51
N ILE A 268 -6.78 11.51 -7.92
CA ILE A 268 -5.57 12.09 -8.52
C ILE A 268 -4.41 11.96 -7.55
N CYS A 269 -3.19 12.05 -8.06
CA CYS A 269 -2.05 12.23 -7.19
C CYS A 269 -2.04 13.64 -6.56
N PRO A 270 -1.61 13.78 -5.30
CA PRO A 270 -1.43 15.09 -4.70
C PRO A 270 -0.21 15.79 -5.32
N ASP A 271 -0.17 17.12 -5.22
CA ASP A 271 0.85 17.95 -5.87
C ASP A 271 2.28 17.69 -5.38
N ASP A 272 2.43 17.21 -4.14
CA ASP A 272 3.71 16.83 -3.54
C ASP A 272 4.18 15.41 -3.96
N HIS A 273 3.28 14.59 -4.52
CA HIS A 273 3.57 13.25 -5.04
C HIS A 273 3.05 13.06 -6.46
N PRO A 274 3.51 13.86 -7.44
CA PRO A 274 2.78 14.02 -8.70
C PRO A 274 2.90 12.84 -9.67
N VAL A 275 3.77 11.87 -9.40
CA VAL A 275 4.04 10.75 -10.32
C VAL A 275 3.13 9.58 -10.02
N ALA A 276 2.15 9.31 -10.90
CA ALA A 276 1.30 8.14 -10.80
C ALA A 276 2.07 6.85 -11.13
N LEU A 277 1.98 5.88 -10.23
CA LEU A 277 2.57 4.54 -10.35
C LEU A 277 1.49 3.47 -10.16
N PRO A 278 1.75 2.19 -10.50
CA PRO A 278 0.84 1.11 -10.17
C PRO A 278 0.63 1.04 -8.65
N MET A 279 -0.61 0.88 -8.23
CA MET A 279 -0.98 0.48 -6.88
C MET A 279 -0.73 -1.02 -6.74
N ILE A 280 0.18 -1.39 -5.86
CA ILE A 280 0.35 -2.80 -5.46
C ILE A 280 -0.81 -3.20 -4.54
N GLU A 281 -1.44 -4.34 -4.80
CA GLU A 281 -2.38 -4.98 -3.87
C GLU A 281 -1.92 -6.39 -3.58
N PHE A 282 -1.56 -6.66 -2.33
CA PHE A 282 -1.34 -8.02 -1.86
C PHE A 282 -2.69 -8.70 -1.70
N LYS A 283 -2.92 -9.79 -2.42
CA LYS A 283 -4.03 -10.72 -2.16
C LYS A 283 -3.44 -12.05 -1.70
N MET A 284 -3.42 -12.25 -0.39
CA MET A 284 -2.74 -13.38 0.24
C MET A 284 -3.75 -14.35 0.81
N ALA A 285 -3.54 -15.65 0.56
CA ALA A 285 -4.39 -16.72 1.04
C ALA A 285 -3.56 -17.75 1.82
N PHE A 286 -3.96 -17.98 3.08
CA PHE A 286 -3.26 -18.88 4.00
C PHE A 286 -4.11 -20.14 4.21
N PRO A 287 -3.52 -21.34 4.12
CA PRO A 287 -4.23 -22.62 4.26
C PRO A 287 -4.51 -22.94 5.74
N VAL A 288 -5.24 -22.06 6.43
CA VAL A 288 -5.62 -22.22 7.83
C VAL A 288 -7.08 -21.89 8.03
N ASN A 289 -7.77 -22.71 8.82
CA ASN A 289 -9.17 -22.57 9.19
C ASN A 289 -9.46 -23.34 10.50
N GLY A 290 -10.74 -23.45 10.85
CA GLY A 290 -11.18 -24.08 12.10
C GLY A 290 -10.89 -23.21 13.32
N ASP A 291 -10.22 -23.78 14.32
CA ASP A 291 -9.77 -23.02 15.50
C ASP A 291 -8.60 -22.11 15.14
N MET A 292 -8.82 -20.80 15.29
CA MET A 292 -7.88 -19.73 14.98
C MET A 292 -7.28 -19.09 16.24
N SER A 293 -7.60 -19.59 17.44
CA SER A 293 -7.17 -19.00 18.72
C SER A 293 -5.66 -18.90 18.89
N GLN A 294 -4.89 -19.71 18.16
CA GLN A 294 -3.43 -19.70 18.14
C GLN A 294 -2.83 -19.06 16.88
N VAL A 295 -3.65 -18.47 16.02
CA VAL A 295 -3.20 -17.80 14.81
C VAL A 295 -2.76 -16.39 15.16
N LYS A 296 -1.56 -16.02 14.73
CA LYS A 296 -0.98 -14.68 14.90
C LYS A 296 -0.03 -14.36 13.75
N LEU A 297 0.30 -13.09 13.57
CA LEU A 297 1.48 -12.70 12.81
C LEU A 297 2.72 -12.80 13.70
N SER A 298 3.88 -13.01 13.09
CA SER A 298 5.17 -12.84 13.77
C SER A 298 5.36 -11.42 14.34
N SER A 299 4.71 -10.42 13.75
CA SER A 299 4.61 -9.03 14.25
C SER A 299 3.58 -8.82 15.36
N GLY A 300 2.72 -9.80 15.65
CA GLY A 300 1.69 -9.70 16.69
C GLY A 300 0.28 -10.08 16.23
N ALA A 301 -0.71 -9.28 16.62
CA ALA A 301 -2.12 -9.48 16.25
C ALA A 301 -2.36 -9.24 14.75
N GLY A 302 -3.52 -9.62 14.24
CA GLY A 302 -3.86 -9.45 12.82
C GLY A 302 -3.80 -8.01 12.33
N TYR A 303 -4.07 -7.02 13.20
CA TYR A 303 -3.96 -5.61 12.85
C TYR A 303 -2.51 -5.12 12.76
N SER A 304 -1.50 -5.90 13.18
CA SER A 304 -0.08 -5.57 12.92
C SER A 304 0.36 -5.86 11.48
N PHE A 305 -0.57 -6.27 10.60
CA PHE A 305 -0.28 -6.55 9.21
C PHE A 305 0.30 -5.34 8.50
N HIS A 306 1.42 -5.58 7.84
CA HIS A 306 2.06 -4.69 6.90
C HIS A 306 2.67 -5.55 5.81
N TYR A 307 3.12 -4.91 4.74
CA TYR A 307 3.97 -5.58 3.78
C TYR A 307 4.94 -4.60 3.16
N ASP A 308 5.92 -5.17 2.52
CA ASP A 308 7.08 -4.47 2.03
C ASP A 308 7.32 -4.86 0.58
N PHE A 309 7.80 -3.89 -0.17
CA PHE A 309 8.11 -4.05 -1.58
C PHE A 309 9.47 -3.45 -1.87
N PHE A 310 10.30 -4.18 -2.61
CA PHE A 310 11.56 -3.69 -3.14
C PHE A 310 11.62 -4.02 -4.63
N ASN A 311 11.43 -3.00 -5.46
CA ASN A 311 11.38 -3.13 -6.91
C ASN A 311 12.72 -3.55 -7.50
N ALA A 312 12.73 -4.72 -8.12
CA ALA A 312 13.84 -5.18 -8.94
C ALA A 312 13.35 -5.82 -10.25
N TRP A 313 12.20 -5.38 -10.78
CA TRP A 313 11.78 -5.71 -12.13
C TRP A 313 12.84 -5.35 -13.19
N ASP A 314 12.95 -6.18 -14.23
CA ASP A 314 13.51 -5.80 -15.51
C ASP A 314 12.68 -4.64 -16.08
N ALA A 315 13.32 -3.48 -16.28
CA ALA A 315 12.61 -2.24 -16.58
C ALA A 315 11.85 -2.29 -17.92
N PRO A 316 12.42 -2.83 -19.02
CA PRO A 316 11.67 -3.06 -20.25
C PRO A 316 10.44 -3.95 -20.06
N THR A 317 10.57 -5.04 -19.30
CA THR A 317 9.46 -5.97 -19.02
C THR A 317 8.33 -5.30 -18.23
N LEU A 318 8.66 -4.59 -17.14
CA LEU A 318 7.65 -3.87 -16.35
C LEU A 318 6.97 -2.79 -17.17
N LYS A 319 7.73 -2.04 -17.99
CA LYS A 319 7.16 -1.02 -18.87
C LYS A 319 6.17 -1.63 -19.85
N ALA A 320 6.49 -2.76 -20.48
CA ALA A 320 5.58 -3.43 -21.40
C ALA A 320 4.27 -3.84 -20.73
N LEU A 321 4.33 -4.39 -19.50
CA LEU A 321 3.14 -4.77 -18.74
C LEU A 321 2.32 -3.55 -18.31
N VAL A 322 2.95 -2.48 -17.84
CA VAL A 322 2.24 -1.24 -17.45
C VAL A 322 1.56 -0.59 -18.65
N ASP A 323 2.28 -0.41 -19.75
CA ASP A 323 1.74 0.21 -20.97
C ASP A 323 0.59 -0.61 -21.56
N HIS A 324 0.75 -1.93 -21.62
CA HIS A 324 -0.25 -2.81 -22.22
C HIS A 324 -1.48 -2.98 -21.33
N CYS A 325 -1.29 -3.25 -20.05
CA CYS A 325 -2.36 -3.69 -19.16
C CYS A 325 -2.99 -2.56 -18.35
N VAL A 326 -2.18 -1.65 -17.81
CA VAL A 326 -2.70 -0.54 -16.99
C VAL A 326 -3.13 0.60 -17.90
N VAL A 327 -2.23 1.10 -18.75
CA VAL A 327 -2.52 2.20 -19.68
C VAL A 327 -3.49 1.75 -20.79
N GLY A 328 -3.37 0.51 -21.26
CA GLY A 328 -4.32 -0.09 -22.21
C GLY A 328 -5.68 -0.48 -21.61
N ALA A 329 -5.82 -0.38 -20.28
CA ALA A 329 -7.03 -0.69 -19.52
C ALA A 329 -7.59 -2.10 -19.77
N LEU A 330 -6.76 -3.09 -19.45
CA LEU A 330 -7.05 -4.51 -19.57
C LEU A 330 -7.02 -5.20 -18.20
N GLN A 331 -7.63 -6.39 -18.14
CA GLN A 331 -7.53 -7.29 -16.99
C GLN A 331 -6.52 -8.40 -17.28
N CYS A 332 -5.25 -8.07 -17.15
CA CYS A 332 -4.20 -8.99 -17.53
C CYS A 332 -3.88 -10.04 -16.45
N ASP A 333 -3.59 -11.26 -16.90
CA ASP A 333 -2.82 -12.24 -16.13
C ASP A 333 -1.32 -11.88 -16.07
N ALA A 334 -0.49 -12.77 -15.49
CA ALA A 334 0.95 -12.55 -15.39
C ALA A 334 1.72 -12.50 -16.72
N ARG A 335 1.10 -12.91 -17.84
CA ARG A 335 1.67 -12.78 -19.17
C ARG A 335 1.35 -11.42 -19.80
N GLY A 336 0.49 -10.64 -19.17
CA GLY A 336 -0.09 -9.46 -19.79
C GLY A 336 -1.18 -9.81 -20.80
N TYR A 337 -1.86 -10.95 -20.63
CA TYR A 337 -2.97 -11.37 -21.50
C TYR A 337 -4.32 -11.18 -20.80
N ASP A 338 -5.27 -10.55 -21.49
CA ASP A 338 -6.65 -10.42 -21.02
C ASP A 338 -7.54 -11.46 -21.69
N GLN A 339 -8.07 -12.38 -20.87
CA GLN A 339 -8.94 -13.47 -21.36
C GLN A 339 -10.27 -12.97 -21.93
N THR A 340 -10.70 -11.78 -21.52
CA THR A 340 -11.95 -11.14 -21.97
C THR A 340 -11.75 -10.26 -23.20
N HIS A 341 -10.51 -9.90 -23.54
CA HIS A 341 -10.12 -9.11 -24.72
C HIS A 341 -8.95 -9.76 -25.47
N PRO A 342 -9.12 -10.99 -26.01
CA PRO A 342 -8.05 -11.73 -26.68
C PRO A 342 -7.45 -11.01 -27.89
N GLU A 343 -8.21 -10.12 -28.53
CA GLU A 343 -7.79 -9.30 -29.67
C GLU A 343 -6.68 -8.30 -29.33
N ALA A 344 -6.53 -7.93 -28.05
CA ALA A 344 -5.44 -7.07 -27.61
C ALA A 344 -4.08 -7.78 -27.62
N GLY A 345 -4.06 -9.12 -27.65
CA GLY A 345 -2.84 -9.90 -27.52
C GLY A 345 -2.27 -9.90 -26.11
N ALA A 346 -0.99 -10.23 -25.98
CA ALA A 346 -0.29 -10.31 -24.70
C ALA A 346 0.96 -9.42 -24.71
N ALA A 347 1.26 -8.78 -23.57
CA ALA A 347 2.50 -8.03 -23.40
C ALA A 347 3.76 -8.91 -23.52
N LEU A 348 3.65 -10.18 -23.10
CA LEU A 348 4.74 -11.14 -23.06
C LEU A 348 4.46 -12.39 -23.92
N ASP A 349 5.52 -13.07 -24.34
CA ASP A 349 5.47 -14.35 -25.05
C ASP A 349 4.97 -15.50 -24.14
N ALA A 350 4.87 -16.72 -24.69
CA ALA A 350 4.42 -17.89 -23.92
C ALA A 350 5.37 -18.31 -22.79
N ASN A 351 6.60 -17.77 -22.77
CA ASN A 351 7.60 -17.98 -21.72
C ASN A 351 7.66 -16.80 -20.75
N TYR A 352 6.70 -15.87 -20.80
CA TYR A 352 6.64 -14.67 -19.98
C TYR A 352 7.85 -13.73 -20.18
N ARG A 353 8.40 -13.69 -21.39
CA ARG A 353 9.49 -12.79 -21.79
C ARG A 353 8.98 -11.79 -22.83
N LEU A 354 9.72 -10.69 -23.00
CA LEU A 354 9.45 -9.77 -24.09
C LEU A 354 9.56 -10.51 -25.45
N PRO A 355 8.66 -10.22 -26.41
CA PRO A 355 8.66 -10.84 -27.74
C PRO A 355 9.93 -10.61 -28.57
#